data_AF-A0A956M094-F1
#
_entry.id   AF-A0A956M094-F1
#
_cell.length_a   1.000
_cell.length_b   1.000
_cell.length_c   1.000
_cell.angle_alpha   90.00
_cell.angle_beta   90.00
_cell.angle_gamma   90.00
#
_symmetry.space_group_name_H-M   'P 1'
#
loop_
_entity.id
_entity.type
_entity.pdbx_description
1 polymer ?
#
loop_
_entity_poly.entity_id
_entity_poly.type
_entity_poly.pdbx_seq_one_letter_code
_entity_poly.pdbx_strand_id
1 'polypeptide(L)'
;MRTHRPARGRNVLAAVGLLLASVGCASLESLAPPVDALALGMVPDVDPVVAGQGREVYLSRACVGCHTPHAVDSLRKRDWRPVLQDMSDRASLNATDRQAVEVYVLAVLTAPRVDPDSVQTSPSHP
;
A
#
# COMPACT_ATOMS: atom_id res chain seq x y z
N MET A 1 -7.37 -67.00 10.94
CA MET A 1 -6.50 -65.81 11.07
C MET A 1 -7.06 -64.69 10.22
N ARG A 2 -7.43 -63.56 10.82
CA ARG A 2 -8.09 -62.42 10.17
C ARG A 2 -7.13 -61.23 10.28
N THR A 3 -6.50 -60.82 9.18
CA THR A 3 -5.58 -59.67 9.15
C THR A 3 -6.34 -58.42 8.76
N HIS A 4 -6.42 -57.46 9.68
CA HIS A 4 -6.93 -56.11 9.42
C HIS A 4 -5.97 -55.35 8.50
N ARG A 5 -6.48 -54.76 7.41
CA ARG A 5 -5.76 -53.73 6.63
C ARG A 5 -6.10 -52.35 7.20
N PRO A 6 -5.12 -51.48 7.50
CA PRO A 6 -5.37 -50.14 8.03
C PRO A 6 -5.75 -49.16 6.91
N ALA A 7 -6.63 -48.23 7.28
CA ALA A 7 -7.17 -47.16 6.45
C ALA A 7 -6.07 -46.20 5.95
N ARG A 8 -5.65 -46.37 4.68
CA ARG A 8 -4.88 -45.37 3.93
C ARG A 8 -5.86 -44.51 3.12
N GLY A 9 -6.36 -43.43 3.71
CA GLY A 9 -7.29 -42.56 2.98
C GLY A 9 -7.48 -41.15 3.55
N ARG A 10 -6.65 -40.70 4.49
CA ARG A 10 -6.89 -39.42 5.20
C ARG A 10 -5.71 -38.44 5.25
N ASN A 11 -4.58 -38.77 4.62
CA ASN A 11 -3.36 -37.96 4.72
C ASN A 11 -3.01 -37.16 3.45
N VAL A 12 -3.66 -37.41 2.32
CA VAL A 12 -3.38 -36.67 1.06
C VAL A 12 -4.10 -35.31 1.03
N LEU A 13 -5.29 -35.21 1.64
CA LEU A 13 -6.08 -33.98 1.70
C LEU A 13 -5.47 -32.89 2.60
N ALA A 14 -4.70 -33.26 3.62
CA ALA A 14 -4.06 -32.32 4.53
C ALA A 14 -2.88 -31.56 3.88
N ALA A 15 -2.25 -32.14 2.85
CA ALA A 15 -1.10 -31.52 2.19
C ALA A 15 -1.48 -30.40 1.21
N VAL A 16 -2.70 -30.44 0.64
CA VAL A 16 -3.16 -29.43 -0.33
C VAL A 16 -3.67 -28.16 0.36
N GLY A 17 -4.28 -28.28 1.54
CA GLY A 17 -4.79 -27.13 2.29
C GLY A 17 -3.70 -26.20 2.85
N LEU A 18 -2.49 -26.69 3.08
CA LEU A 18 -1.38 -25.92 3.66
C LEU A 18 -0.61 -25.07 2.61
N LEU A 19 -0.72 -25.40 1.32
CA LEU A 19 0.05 -24.73 0.26
C LEU A 19 -0.59 -23.42 -0.23
N LEU A 20 -1.91 -23.23 -0.10
CA LEU A 20 -2.60 -22.01 -0.56
C LEU A 20 -2.43 -20.80 0.38
N ALA A 21 -1.88 -20.96 1.58
CA ALA A 21 -1.70 -19.87 2.53
C ALA A 21 -0.44 -19.01 2.29
N SER A 22 0.35 -19.31 1.26
CA SER A 22 1.64 -18.64 0.99
C SER A 22 1.59 -17.56 -0.10
N VAL A 23 0.41 -17.25 -0.66
CA VAL A 23 0.25 -16.07 -1.50
C VAL A 23 0.30 -14.85 -0.59
N GLY A 24 1.50 -14.31 -0.38
CA GLY A 24 1.74 -13.18 0.50
C GLY A 24 0.82 -12.01 0.15
N CYS A 25 0.03 -11.58 1.12
CA CYS A 25 -0.73 -10.34 1.04
C CYS A 25 0.29 -9.19 1.00
N ALA A 26 0.68 -8.74 -0.19
CA ALA A 26 1.29 -7.42 -0.32
C ALA A 26 0.22 -6.41 0.07
N SER A 27 0.30 -5.88 1.30
CA SER A 27 -0.64 -4.86 1.76
C SER A 27 -0.50 -3.62 0.87
N LEU A 28 -1.62 -3.12 0.35
CA LEU A 28 -1.66 -1.86 -0.40
C LEU A 28 -1.05 -0.71 0.39
N GLU A 29 -1.08 -0.79 1.72
CA GLU A 29 -0.51 0.20 2.63
C GLU A 29 1.02 0.21 2.61
N SER A 30 1.66 -0.93 2.29
CA SER A 30 3.11 -1.02 2.09
C SER A 30 3.53 -0.35 0.78
N LEU A 31 2.68 -0.42 -0.25
CA LEU A 31 2.92 0.27 -1.52
C LEU A 31 2.62 1.78 -1.41
N ALA A 32 1.49 2.11 -0.79
CA ALA A 32 0.94 3.45 -0.71
C ALA A 32 0.28 3.65 0.68
N PRO A 33 1.03 4.15 1.68
CA PRO A 33 0.52 4.41 3.01
C PRO A 33 -0.74 5.28 2.99
N PRO A 34 -1.75 5.01 3.82
CA PRO A 34 -2.94 5.83 3.88
C PRO A 34 -2.61 7.20 4.46
N VAL A 35 -3.38 8.23 4.06
CA VAL A 35 -3.07 9.63 4.37
C VAL A 35 -3.25 9.97 5.84
N ASP A 36 -4.16 9.28 6.53
CA ASP A 36 -4.39 9.37 7.98
C ASP A 36 -3.24 8.80 8.82
N ALA A 37 -2.44 7.89 8.25
CA ALA A 37 -1.19 7.40 8.85
C ALA A 37 -0.01 8.37 8.64
N LEU A 38 -0.22 9.52 8.00
CA LEU A 38 0.82 10.55 7.79
C LEU A 38 0.52 11.76 8.67
N ALA A 39 1.53 12.25 9.39
CA ALA A 39 1.43 13.48 10.18
C ALA A 39 1.46 14.73 9.29
N LEU A 40 0.47 14.90 8.42
CA LEU A 40 0.45 15.98 7.41
C LEU A 40 0.42 17.39 8.03
N GLY A 41 -0.12 17.54 9.25
CA GLY A 41 -0.06 18.80 9.98
C GLY A 41 1.37 19.28 10.29
N MET A 42 2.38 18.42 10.14
CA MET A 42 3.80 18.76 10.30
C MET A 42 4.51 19.06 8.98
N VAL A 43 3.84 18.90 7.83
CA VAL A 43 4.40 19.20 6.51
C VAL A 43 3.77 20.48 5.98
N PRO A 44 4.52 21.60 5.92
CA PRO A 44 4.01 22.83 5.34
C PRO A 44 3.56 22.61 3.89
N ASP A 45 2.50 23.32 3.50
CA ASP A 45 2.02 23.39 2.11
C ASP A 45 1.53 22.05 1.50
N VAL A 46 1.23 21.05 2.32
CA VAL A 46 0.55 19.81 1.88
C VAL A 46 -0.91 19.83 2.34
N ASP A 47 -1.82 19.92 1.37
CA ASP A 47 -3.25 19.78 1.60
C ASP A 47 -3.62 18.27 1.75
N PRO A 48 -4.16 17.83 2.90
CA PRO A 48 -4.59 16.43 3.10
C PRO A 48 -5.61 15.94 2.08
N VAL A 49 -6.48 16.82 1.58
CA VAL A 49 -7.50 16.46 0.58
C VAL A 49 -6.82 16.13 -0.75
N VAL A 50 -5.87 16.95 -1.18
CA VAL A 50 -5.11 16.74 -2.42
C VAL A 50 -4.20 15.51 -2.30
N ALA A 51 -3.57 15.29 -1.15
CA ALA A 51 -2.81 14.07 -0.88
C ALA A 51 -3.69 12.82 -0.92
N GLY A 52 -4.93 12.90 -0.40
CA GLY A 52 -5.93 11.84 -0.49
C GLY A 52 -6.27 11.48 -1.94
N GLN A 53 -6.61 12.50 -2.74
CA GLN A 53 -6.86 12.33 -4.18
C GLN A 53 -5.65 11.72 -4.90
N GLY A 54 -4.44 12.18 -4.58
CA GLY A 54 -3.20 11.64 -5.14
C GLY A 54 -3.02 10.16 -4.84
N ARG A 55 -3.33 9.73 -3.60
CA ARG A 55 -3.29 8.32 -3.23
C ARG A 55 -4.30 7.49 -4.01
N GLU A 56 -5.52 8.00 -4.17
CA GLU A 56 -6.56 7.32 -4.95
C GLU A 56 -6.12 7.10 -6.39
N VAL A 57 -5.56 8.14 -7.03
CA VAL A 57 -4.99 8.04 -8.38
C VAL A 57 -3.84 7.03 -8.42
N TYR A 58 -2.93 7.06 -7.44
CA TYR A 58 -1.78 6.15 -7.35
C TYR A 58 -2.18 4.67 -7.23
N LEU A 59 -3.31 4.40 -6.59
CA LEU A 59 -3.89 3.06 -6.45
C LEU A 59 -4.91 2.72 -7.54
N SER A 60 -5.23 3.67 -8.42
CA SER A 60 -6.18 3.48 -9.52
C SER A 60 -5.57 2.74 -10.71
N ARG A 61 -6.41 2.39 -11.69
CA ARG A 61 -5.99 1.78 -12.96
C ARG A 61 -4.93 2.58 -13.71
N ALA A 62 -4.79 3.89 -13.48
CA ALA A 62 -3.76 4.68 -14.15
C ALA A 62 -2.34 4.19 -13.77
N CYS A 63 -2.11 3.87 -12.49
CA CYS A 63 -0.79 3.44 -12.01
C CYS A 63 -0.67 1.92 -11.84
N VAL A 64 -1.78 1.21 -11.64
CA VAL A 64 -1.78 -0.27 -11.43
C VAL A 64 -2.23 -1.07 -12.65
N GLY A 65 -2.68 -0.40 -13.72
CA GLY A 65 -3.27 -1.05 -14.89
C GLY A 65 -2.26 -1.75 -15.81
N CYS A 66 -0.99 -1.35 -15.77
CA CYS A 66 0.05 -1.89 -16.65
C CYS A 66 1.06 -2.79 -15.90
N HIS A 67 1.34 -2.48 -14.63
CA HIS A 67 2.21 -3.27 -13.75
C HIS A 67 1.90 -2.92 -12.29
N THR A 68 2.45 -3.66 -11.34
CA THR A 68 2.41 -3.28 -9.94
C THR A 68 3.18 -1.96 -9.75
N PRO A 69 2.61 -0.94 -9.08
CA PRO A 69 3.33 0.30 -8.82
C PRO A 69 4.48 0.05 -7.86
N HIS A 70 5.49 0.91 -7.90
CA HIS A 70 6.55 0.90 -6.90
C HIS A 70 5.98 1.23 -5.51
N ALA A 71 6.66 0.84 -4.43
CA ALA A 71 6.34 1.43 -3.13
C ALA A 71 6.75 2.90 -3.15
N VAL A 72 5.95 3.81 -2.59
CA VAL A 72 6.23 5.26 -2.65
C VAL A 72 7.60 5.61 -2.04
N ASP A 73 8.01 4.88 -1.01
CA ASP A 73 9.29 5.04 -0.32
C ASP A 73 10.47 4.29 -0.98
N SER A 74 10.23 3.54 -2.06
CA SER A 74 11.29 2.80 -2.76
C SER A 74 12.17 3.67 -3.66
N LEU A 75 11.71 4.87 -4.01
CA LEU A 75 12.46 5.87 -4.79
C LEU A 75 12.76 7.10 -3.93
N ARG A 76 13.87 7.78 -4.21
CA ARG A 76 14.18 9.04 -3.52
C ARG A 76 13.26 10.15 -4.02
N LYS A 77 12.94 11.12 -3.17
CA LYS A 77 12.12 12.29 -3.50
C LYS A 77 12.48 12.99 -4.82
N ARG A 78 13.78 13.12 -5.12
CA ARG A 78 14.26 13.77 -6.35
C ARG A 78 14.00 12.94 -7.63
N ASP A 79 13.86 11.63 -7.49
CA ASP A 79 13.73 10.68 -8.61
C ASP A 79 12.26 10.51 -9.03
N TRP A 80 11.32 10.90 -8.16
CA TRP A 80 9.88 10.78 -8.42
C TRP A 80 9.36 11.67 -9.54
N ARG A 81 9.83 12.92 -9.66
CA ARG A 81 9.32 13.84 -10.69
C ARG A 81 9.59 13.33 -12.12
N PRO A 82 10.81 12.88 -12.47
CA PRO A 82 11.06 12.23 -13.75
C PRO A 82 10.17 10.99 -13.99
N VAL A 83 9.98 10.16 -12.96
CA VAL A 83 9.14 8.94 -13.07
C VAL A 83 7.68 9.30 -13.31
N LEU A 84 7.13 10.26 -12.57
CA LEU A 84 5.75 10.70 -12.76
C LEU A 84 5.56 11.37 -14.11
N GLN A 85 6.55 12.10 -14.62
CA GLN A 85 6.49 12.65 -15.97
C GLN A 85 6.41 11.54 -17.03
N ASP A 86 7.32 10.56 -17.00
CA ASP A 86 7.33 9.42 -17.93
C ASP A 86 6.06 8.58 -17.82
N MET A 87 5.60 8.29 -16.60
CA MET A 87 4.38 7.52 -16.37
C MET A 87 3.11 8.28 -16.72
N SER A 88 3.07 9.61 -16.59
CA SER A 88 1.88 10.39 -16.92
C SER A 88 1.52 10.26 -18.40
N ASP A 89 2.53 10.29 -19.28
CA ASP A 89 2.31 10.13 -20.72
C ASP A 89 1.80 8.72 -21.05
N ARG A 90 2.38 7.70 -20.41
CA ARG A 90 2.03 6.29 -20.64
C ARG A 90 0.66 5.91 -20.05
N ALA A 91 0.32 6.48 -18.90
CA ALA A 91 -0.93 6.25 -18.19
C ALA A 91 -2.06 7.18 -18.62
N SER A 92 -1.80 8.10 -19.56
CA SER A 92 -2.75 9.18 -19.94
C SER A 92 -3.22 10.00 -18.74
N LEU A 93 -2.34 10.28 -17.80
CA LEU A 93 -2.64 11.06 -16.60
C LEU A 93 -2.77 12.54 -16.97
N ASN A 94 -3.88 13.17 -16.58
CA ASN A 94 -4.04 14.61 -16.78
C ASN A 94 -3.16 15.40 -15.79
N ALA A 95 -2.98 16.70 -16.04
CA ALA A 95 -2.10 17.55 -15.23
C ALA A 95 -2.53 17.65 -13.76
N THR A 96 -3.84 17.68 -13.49
CA THR A 96 -4.39 17.77 -12.12
C THR A 96 -4.10 16.48 -11.34
N ASP A 97 -4.36 15.32 -11.94
CA ASP A 97 -4.11 14.02 -11.34
C ASP A 97 -2.61 13.81 -11.10
N ARG A 98 -1.76 14.21 -12.05
CA ARG A 98 -0.30 14.17 -11.86
C ARG A 98 0.13 15.01 -10.68
N GLN A 99 -0.39 16.24 -10.57
CA GLN A 99 -0.06 17.12 -9.45
C GLN A 99 -0.54 16.53 -8.12
N ALA A 100 -1.73 15.93 -8.07
CA ALA A 100 -2.23 15.29 -6.86
C ALA A 100 -1.32 14.12 -6.44
N VAL A 101 -0.89 13.27 -7.38
CA VAL A 101 0.07 12.19 -7.12
C VAL A 101 1.41 12.74 -6.63
N GLU A 102 1.93 13.82 -7.23
CA GLU A 102 3.16 14.48 -6.78
C GLU A 102 3.05 14.98 -5.33
N VAL A 103 1.91 15.59 -4.96
CA VAL A 103 1.64 16.03 -3.58
C VAL A 103 1.59 14.85 -2.62
N TYR A 104 0.91 13.76 -2.99
CA TYR A 104 0.84 12.55 -2.19
C TYR A 104 2.22 11.92 -1.98
N VAL A 105 3.01 11.76 -3.04
CA VAL A 105 4.37 11.22 -2.96
C VAL A 105 5.25 12.10 -2.07
N LEU A 106 5.18 13.42 -2.23
CA LEU A 106 5.88 14.36 -1.36
C LEU A 106 5.51 14.13 0.11
N ALA A 107 4.22 14.05 0.39
CA ALA A 107 3.68 13.85 1.72
C ALA A 107 4.24 12.57 2.37
N VAL A 108 4.21 11.44 1.67
CA VAL A 108 4.76 10.17 2.18
C VAL A 108 6.25 10.25 2.48
N LEU A 109 7.01 11.00 1.68
CA LEU A 109 8.48 11.09 1.81
C LEU A 109 8.94 12.13 2.83
N THR A 110 8.05 13.00 3.31
CA THR A 110 8.40 14.06 4.27
C THR A 110 7.67 13.96 5.60
N ALA A 111 6.44 13.46 5.61
CA ALA A 111 5.66 13.33 6.83
C ALA A 111 6.18 12.13 7.65
N PRO A 112 6.37 12.30 8.97
CA PRO A 112 6.49 11.16 9.87
C PRO A 112 5.25 10.25 9.76
N ARG A 113 5.48 8.94 9.83
CA ARG A 113 4.39 7.97 9.96
C ARG A 113 3.85 8.04 11.39
N VAL A 114 2.52 8.04 11.51
CA VAL A 114 1.83 7.94 12.78
C VAL A 114 1.31 6.52 12.89
N ASP A 115 1.68 5.81 13.96
CA ASP A 115 1.11 4.50 14.24
C ASP A 115 -0.35 4.70 14.67
N PRO A 116 -1.35 4.16 13.96
CA PRO A 116 -2.76 4.36 14.29
C PRO A 116 -3.12 3.82 15.69
N ASP A 117 -2.38 2.84 16.19
CA ASP A 117 -2.58 2.23 17.51
C ASP A 117 -2.09 3.11 18.68
N SER A 118 -1.27 4.13 18.40
CA SER A 118 -0.70 5.01 19.44
C SER A 118 -1.73 5.97 20.07
N VAL A 119 -2.90 6.14 19.44
CA VAL A 119 -3.95 7.06 19.91
C VAL A 119 -4.86 6.42 20.98
N GLN A 120 -4.87 5.10 21.15
CA GLN A 120 -5.86 4.40 21.99
C GLN A 120 -5.44 4.11 23.45
N THR A 121 -4.26 4.52 23.92
CA THR A 121 -3.75 4.16 25.27
C THR A 121 -3.61 5.34 26.25
N SER A 122 -4.55 6.28 26.27
CA SER A 122 -4.74 7.13 27.45
C SER A 122 -5.94 6.63 28.27
N PRO A 123 -5.73 5.84 29.33
CA PRO A 123 -6.78 5.58 30.30
C PRO A 123 -7.06 6.88 31.07
N SER A 124 -8.24 7.43 30.86
CA SER A 124 -8.81 8.43 31.74
C SER A 124 -8.95 7.84 33.15
N HIS A 125 -8.25 8.40 34.14
CA HIS A 125 -8.57 8.25 35.55
C HIS A 125 -8.06 9.49 36.32
N PRO A 126 -8.63 9.81 37.49
CA PRO A 126 -9.87 9.31 38.08
C PRO A 126 -11.04 10.31 38.03
#